data_AF-A0A7Y2FX09-F1
#
_entry.id   AF-A0A7Y2FX09-F1
#
_cell.length_a   1.000
_cell.length_b   1.000
_cell.length_c   1.000
_cell.angle_alpha   90.00
_cell.angle_beta   90.00
_cell.angle_gamma   90.00
#
_symmetry.space_group_name_H-M   'P 1'
#
loop_
_entity.id
_entity.type
_entity.pdbx_description
1 polymer ?
#
loop_
_entity_poly.entity_id
_entity_poly.type
_entity_poly.pdbx_seq_one_letter_code
_entity_poly.pdbx_strand_id
1 'polypeptide(L)'
;MNFMKIYSLLCICVFAIVSCDNTIPEPLVISNFDQEFVIRPWQDLTSVDNNYQLIVQSLQEQECLNSQLDVSYEIMNNTIAIHINGISLDGPCNPGYSQPQAIINLDVNPGSYDLEIQVGSSIQNLGVIDISDETLHLNFDETSGFNFEQDSILKIQDGICWGYLDNRFITEPELNSVANQIFESINQITSLPEGNYGHFVIGDFNVLHVYGADDDVTSMLLDMRKEDNWQLLKSILAEFTMKYPDAKYEFTRWDGLQIWN
;
A
#
# COMPACT_ATOMS: atom_id res chain seq x y z
N MET A 1 -42.22 -6.49 -74.01
CA MET A 1 -43.05 -6.90 -72.86
C MET A 1 -42.37 -8.09 -72.20
N ASN A 2 -42.28 -8.14 -70.86
CA ASN A 2 -41.84 -9.29 -70.04
C ASN A 2 -40.40 -9.34 -69.46
N PHE A 3 -39.74 -8.20 -69.18
CA PHE A 3 -38.55 -8.23 -68.30
C PHE A 3 -38.68 -7.38 -67.02
N MET A 4 -39.66 -6.48 -66.95
CA MET A 4 -39.82 -5.56 -65.81
C MET A 4 -40.63 -6.11 -64.63
N LYS A 5 -41.29 -7.26 -64.78
CA LYS A 5 -42.12 -7.86 -63.70
C LYS A 5 -41.37 -8.89 -62.84
N ILE A 6 -40.22 -9.39 -63.29
CA ILE A 6 -39.45 -10.41 -62.55
C ILE A 6 -38.57 -9.79 -61.46
N TYR A 7 -38.01 -8.60 -61.69
CA TYR A 7 -37.19 -7.91 -60.69
C TYR A 7 -38.00 -7.33 -59.53
N SER A 8 -39.28 -7.02 -59.74
CA SER A 8 -40.16 -6.53 -58.66
C SER A 8 -40.58 -7.63 -57.68
N LEU A 9 -40.47 -8.91 -58.05
CA LEU A 9 -40.75 -10.03 -57.14
C LEU A 9 -39.50 -10.45 -56.35
N LEU A 10 -38.30 -10.25 -56.90
CA LEU A 10 -37.04 -10.65 -56.25
C LEU A 10 -36.62 -9.71 -55.12
N CYS A 11 -36.97 -8.42 -55.19
CA CYS A 11 -36.67 -7.45 -54.12
C CYS A 11 -37.57 -7.60 -52.88
N ILE A 12 -38.68 -8.33 -52.95
CA ILE A 12 -39.60 -8.51 -51.82
C ILE A 12 -39.19 -9.72 -50.95
N CYS A 13 -38.45 -10.69 -51.50
CA CYS A 13 -37.99 -11.85 -50.71
C CYS A 13 -36.73 -11.61 -49.87
N VAL A 14 -35.98 -10.52 -50.09
CA VAL A 14 -34.73 -10.24 -49.35
C VAL A 14 -34.97 -9.54 -48.00
N PHE A 15 -36.16 -8.98 -47.77
CA PHE A 15 -36.50 -8.30 -46.51
C PHE A 15 -37.07 -9.20 -45.41
N ALA A 16 -37.23 -10.51 -45.65
CA ALA A 16 -37.87 -11.42 -44.70
C ALA A 16 -36.91 -12.20 -43.77
N ILE A 17 -35.60 -11.94 -43.82
CA ILE A 17 -34.60 -12.69 -43.04
C ILE A 17 -33.91 -11.86 -41.96
N VAL A 18 -34.48 -10.72 -41.56
CA VAL A 18 -34.08 -10.05 -40.32
C VAL A 18 -34.70 -10.84 -39.16
N SER A 19 -34.05 -11.95 -38.81
CA SER A 19 -34.27 -12.64 -37.53
C SER A 19 -33.82 -11.69 -36.43
N CYS A 20 -34.77 -11.03 -35.77
CA CYS A 20 -34.53 -10.43 -34.47
C CYS A 20 -34.11 -11.57 -33.54
N ASP A 21 -32.83 -11.61 -33.20
CA ASP A 21 -32.34 -12.45 -32.12
C ASP A 21 -32.93 -11.88 -30.82
N ASN A 22 -34.03 -12.48 -30.35
CA ASN A 22 -34.64 -12.16 -29.05
C ASN A 22 -33.89 -12.89 -27.94
N THR A 23 -32.56 -12.92 -28.01
CA THR A 23 -31.74 -13.31 -26.88
C THR A 23 -31.93 -12.21 -25.84
N ILE A 24 -32.85 -12.47 -24.91
CA ILE A 24 -32.90 -11.77 -23.62
C ILE A 24 -31.47 -11.90 -23.09
N PRO A 25 -30.70 -10.81 -22.94
CA PRO A 25 -29.37 -10.91 -22.40
C PRO A 25 -29.51 -11.61 -21.06
N GLU A 26 -28.81 -12.74 -20.90
CA GLU A 26 -28.77 -13.44 -19.62
C GLU A 26 -28.47 -12.39 -18.54
N PRO A 27 -29.22 -12.39 -17.43
CA PRO A 27 -28.99 -11.42 -16.38
C PRO A 27 -27.52 -11.54 -15.97
N LEU A 28 -26.76 -10.47 -16.13
CA LEU A 28 -25.42 -10.34 -15.56
C LEU A 28 -25.57 -10.63 -14.06
N VAL A 29 -25.18 -11.83 -13.64
CA VAL A 29 -25.04 -12.15 -12.24
C VAL A 29 -23.83 -11.37 -11.77
N ILE A 30 -24.07 -10.14 -11.31
CA ILE A 30 -23.08 -9.38 -10.54
C ILE A 30 -22.98 -10.12 -9.21
N SER A 31 -22.15 -11.17 -9.15
CA SER A 31 -21.70 -11.74 -7.89
C SER A 31 -20.85 -10.68 -7.23
N ASN A 32 -21.47 -9.88 -6.37
CA ASN A 32 -20.75 -8.98 -5.49
C ASN A 32 -20.12 -9.87 -4.42
N PHE A 33 -18.87 -10.29 -4.64
CA PHE A 33 -18.12 -11.04 -3.65
C PHE A 33 -17.79 -10.12 -2.49
N ASP A 34 -18.01 -10.58 -1.27
CA ASP A 34 -17.62 -9.83 -0.08
C ASP A 34 -16.10 -9.64 -0.08
N GLN A 35 -15.67 -8.46 0.35
CA GLN A 35 -14.26 -8.13 0.49
C GLN A 35 -13.73 -8.79 1.75
N GLU A 36 -12.72 -9.67 1.62
CA GLU A 36 -12.17 -10.44 2.75
C GLU A 36 -10.78 -9.95 3.16
N PHE A 37 -10.03 -9.36 2.23
CA PHE A 37 -8.64 -8.96 2.43
C PHE A 37 -8.38 -7.53 1.95
N VAL A 38 -7.41 -6.87 2.58
CA VAL A 38 -6.79 -5.64 2.08
C VAL A 38 -5.40 -5.96 1.58
N ILE A 39 -5.04 -5.40 0.43
CA ILE A 39 -3.68 -5.43 -0.08
C ILE A 39 -3.15 -4.00 -0.08
N ARG A 40 -1.92 -3.82 0.38
CA ARG A 40 -1.24 -2.52 0.34
C ARG A 40 0.19 -2.67 -0.16
N PRO A 41 0.63 -1.83 -1.11
CA PRO A 41 2.03 -1.71 -1.45
C PRO A 41 2.82 -1.08 -0.30
N TRP A 42 4.03 -1.59 -0.09
CA TRP A 42 4.91 -1.22 1.01
C TRP A 42 6.38 -1.24 0.57
N GLN A 43 7.28 -0.72 1.40
CA GLN A 43 8.73 -0.77 1.19
C GLN A 43 9.41 -1.41 2.40
N ASP A 44 10.22 -2.44 2.16
CA ASP A 44 11.13 -2.97 3.17
C ASP A 44 12.30 -2.02 3.35
N LEU A 45 12.47 -1.48 4.55
CA LEU A 45 13.59 -0.57 4.86
C LEU A 45 14.84 -1.31 5.34
N THR A 46 14.72 -2.60 5.65
CA THR A 46 15.80 -3.39 6.25
C THR A 46 16.62 -4.18 5.22
N SER A 47 16.07 -4.36 4.02
CA SER A 47 16.77 -4.97 2.89
C SER A 47 17.83 -4.02 2.32
N VAL A 48 18.95 -4.57 1.84
CA VAL A 48 20.06 -3.79 1.29
C VAL A 48 19.62 -2.90 0.11
N ASP A 49 18.61 -3.34 -0.63
CA ASP A 49 18.12 -2.69 -1.85
C ASP A 49 16.81 -1.89 -1.66
N ASN A 50 16.28 -1.89 -0.42
CA ASN A 50 15.01 -1.26 -0.09
C ASN A 50 13.87 -1.70 -1.02
N ASN A 51 13.69 -3.02 -1.14
CA ASN A 51 12.76 -3.63 -2.09
C ASN A 51 11.30 -3.32 -1.74
N TYR A 52 10.47 -3.28 -2.77
CA TYR A 52 9.03 -3.19 -2.59
C TYR A 52 8.45 -4.50 -2.05
N GLN A 53 7.37 -4.34 -1.30
CA GLN A 53 6.60 -5.42 -0.72
C GLN A 53 5.11 -5.21 -1.02
N LEU A 54 4.35 -6.30 -0.98
CA LEU A 54 2.90 -6.24 -0.80
C LEU A 54 2.57 -6.81 0.58
N ILE A 55 1.80 -6.08 1.36
CA ILE A 55 1.22 -6.59 2.60
C ILE A 55 -0.23 -6.98 2.30
N VAL A 56 -0.54 -8.25 2.56
CA VAL A 56 -1.91 -8.78 2.48
C VAL A 56 -2.40 -8.97 3.90
N GLN A 57 -3.56 -8.41 4.23
CA GLN A 57 -4.12 -8.40 5.57
C GLN A 57 -5.59 -8.80 5.54
N SER A 58 -6.01 -9.66 6.48
CA SER A 58 -7.43 -9.99 6.67
C SER A 58 -8.21 -8.75 7.11
N LEU A 59 -9.41 -8.51 6.57
CA LEU A 59 -10.33 -7.50 7.09
C LEU A 59 -10.98 -7.93 8.41
N GLN A 60 -11.03 -9.23 8.67
CA GLN A 60 -11.65 -9.80 9.88
C GLN A 60 -10.60 -10.16 10.93
N GLU A 61 -10.84 -9.73 12.17
CA GLU A 61 -10.09 -10.21 13.34
C GLU A 61 -10.39 -11.69 13.62
N GLN A 62 -9.38 -12.38 14.11
CA GLN A 62 -9.44 -13.79 14.52
C GLN A 62 -9.23 -13.90 16.02
N GLU A 63 -9.93 -14.83 16.67
CA GLU A 63 -9.86 -15.04 18.13
C GLU A 63 -8.60 -15.78 18.61
N CYS A 64 -7.68 -16.09 17.69
CA CYS A 64 -6.42 -16.75 17.98
C CYS A 64 -5.22 -15.89 17.57
N LEU A 65 -4.34 -15.56 18.52
CA LEU A 65 -3.13 -14.76 18.30
C LEU A 65 -2.12 -15.41 17.35
N ASN A 66 -2.15 -16.73 17.22
CA ASN A 66 -1.29 -17.51 16.32
C ASN A 66 -1.97 -17.83 14.98
N SER A 67 -3.08 -17.17 14.65
CA SER A 67 -3.64 -17.26 13.30
C SER A 67 -2.73 -16.55 12.30
N GLN A 68 -2.59 -17.13 11.12
CA GLN A 68 -1.70 -16.66 10.07
C GLN A 68 -2.44 -16.61 8.74
N LEU A 69 -2.07 -15.67 7.87
CA LEU A 69 -2.58 -15.65 6.53
C LEU A 69 -1.71 -16.57 5.66
N ASP A 70 -2.32 -17.61 5.09
CA ASP A 70 -1.66 -18.52 4.16
C ASP A 70 -1.66 -17.89 2.76
N VAL A 71 -0.50 -17.35 2.39
CA VAL A 71 -0.27 -16.75 1.08
C VAL A 71 0.95 -17.41 0.44
N SER A 72 0.78 -17.89 -0.79
CA SER A 72 1.91 -18.25 -1.64
C SER A 72 2.05 -17.25 -2.78
N TYR A 73 3.27 -17.05 -3.25
CA TYR A 73 3.53 -16.26 -4.44
C TYR A 73 4.58 -16.96 -5.31
N GLU A 74 4.47 -16.77 -6.62
CA GLU A 74 5.46 -17.22 -7.57
C GLU A 74 5.62 -16.21 -8.71
N ILE A 75 6.82 -16.19 -9.27
CA ILE A 75 7.16 -15.35 -10.41
C ILE A 75 7.50 -16.28 -11.56
N MET A 76 6.70 -16.23 -12.62
CA MET A 76 6.89 -17.04 -13.82
C MET A 76 6.87 -16.16 -15.07
N ASN A 77 8.00 -16.11 -15.78
CA ASN A 77 8.20 -15.25 -16.94
C ASN A 77 8.02 -13.75 -16.61
N ASN A 78 6.88 -13.17 -16.99
CA ASN A 78 6.51 -11.77 -16.75
C ASN A 78 5.24 -11.67 -15.88
N THR A 79 4.88 -12.74 -15.18
CA THR A 79 3.67 -12.83 -14.36
C THR A 79 4.05 -13.06 -12.91
N ILE A 80 3.50 -12.23 -12.02
CA ILE A 80 3.53 -12.41 -10.59
C ILE A 80 2.19 -13.02 -10.20
N ALA A 81 2.18 -14.26 -9.70
CA ALA A 81 0.98 -14.94 -9.24
C ALA A 81 0.98 -15.00 -7.72
N ILE A 82 -0.10 -14.50 -7.10
CA ILE A 82 -0.31 -14.50 -5.66
C ILE A 82 -1.57 -15.33 -5.37
N HIS A 83 -1.45 -16.31 -4.48
CA HIS A 83 -2.55 -17.14 -4.03
C HIS A 83 -2.79 -16.91 -2.55
N ILE A 84 -3.95 -16.33 -2.22
CA ILE A 84 -4.43 -16.14 -0.84
C ILE A 84 -5.31 -17.35 -0.52
N ASN A 85 -4.76 -18.34 0.18
CA ASN A 85 -5.43 -19.59 0.50
C ASN A 85 -6.45 -19.44 1.65
N GLY A 86 -6.29 -18.38 2.45
CA GLY A 86 -7.15 -18.05 3.58
C GLY A 86 -6.37 -17.94 4.88
N ILE A 87 -7.06 -18.09 6.00
CA ILE A 87 -6.44 -18.02 7.33
C ILE A 87 -6.19 -19.44 7.82
N SER A 88 -4.96 -19.70 8.25
CA SER A 88 -4.52 -20.97 8.82
C SER A 88 -4.11 -20.79 10.29
N LEU A 89 -4.08 -21.90 11.02
CA LEU A 89 -3.69 -21.95 12.41
C LEU A 89 -2.66 -23.07 12.59
N ASP A 90 -1.46 -22.73 13.05
CA ASP A 90 -0.46 -23.73 13.44
C ASP A 90 -0.58 -24.04 14.94
N GLY A 91 -0.92 -25.29 15.24
CA GLY A 91 -1.09 -25.78 16.61
C GLY A 91 -2.39 -25.35 17.30
N PRO A 92 -2.47 -25.50 18.64
CA PRO A 92 -3.61 -25.05 19.44
C PRO A 92 -3.79 -23.52 19.38
N CYS A 93 -5.03 -23.04 19.47
CA CYS A 93 -5.35 -21.61 19.52
C CYS A 93 -4.78 -20.96 20.79
N ASN A 94 -4.00 -19.90 20.62
CA ASN A 94 -3.59 -18.98 21.69
C ASN A 94 -4.66 -17.88 21.81
N PRO A 95 -5.47 -17.85 22.88
CA PRO A 95 -6.60 -16.92 22.96
C PRO A 95 -6.18 -15.45 22.85
N GLY A 96 -6.90 -14.69 22.02
CA GLY A 96 -6.73 -13.25 21.86
C GLY A 96 -6.99 -12.81 20.42
N TYR A 97 -7.30 -11.53 20.22
CA TYR A 97 -7.64 -11.02 18.89
C TYR A 97 -6.38 -10.69 18.10
N SER A 98 -6.31 -11.16 16.86
CA SER A 98 -5.28 -10.77 15.90
C SER A 98 -5.88 -10.55 14.53
N GLN A 99 -5.21 -9.75 13.70
CA GLN A 99 -5.59 -9.53 12.31
C GLN A 99 -4.49 -10.12 11.43
N PRO A 100 -4.66 -11.36 10.91
CA PRO A 100 -3.61 -12.04 10.17
C PRO A 100 -3.12 -11.24 8.98
N GLN A 101 -1.81 -11.23 8.80
CA GLN A 101 -1.14 -10.59 7.68
C GLN A 101 -0.04 -11.49 7.10
N ALA A 102 0.24 -11.32 5.81
CA ALA A 102 1.38 -11.87 5.12
C ALA A 102 2.12 -10.77 4.37
N ILE A 103 3.44 -10.92 4.26
CA ILE A 103 4.32 -9.98 3.55
C ILE A 103 4.92 -10.72 2.36
N ILE A 104 4.76 -10.15 1.17
CA ILE A 104 5.32 -10.65 -0.08
C ILE A 104 6.46 -9.72 -0.47
N ASN A 105 7.69 -10.24 -0.53
CA ASN A 105 8.84 -9.49 -1.04
C ASN A 105 8.85 -9.57 -2.57
N LEU A 106 8.78 -8.41 -3.23
CA LEU A 106 8.84 -8.33 -4.68
C LEU A 106 10.30 -8.25 -5.13
N ASP A 107 10.97 -9.39 -5.17
CA ASP A 107 12.36 -9.50 -5.64
C ASP A 107 12.42 -9.54 -7.18
N VAL A 108 11.89 -8.50 -7.82
CA VAL A 108 11.85 -8.31 -9.27
C VAL A 108 12.53 -7.01 -9.66
N ASN A 109 13.08 -6.98 -10.88
CA ASN A 109 13.67 -5.76 -11.42
C ASN A 109 12.58 -4.74 -11.77
N PRO A 110 12.94 -3.46 -11.95
CA PRO A 110 12.04 -2.48 -12.56
C PRO A 110 11.47 -2.96 -13.90
N GLY A 111 10.16 -2.81 -14.07
CA GLY A 111 9.41 -3.35 -15.19
C GLY A 111 7.90 -3.32 -14.97
N SER A 112 7.17 -3.73 -16.00
CA SER A 112 5.72 -3.92 -15.95
C SER A 112 5.43 -5.41 -16.03
N TYR A 113 4.70 -5.92 -15.04
CA TYR A 113 4.40 -7.34 -14.88
C TYR A 113 2.90 -7.58 -14.87
N ASP A 114 2.47 -8.68 -15.48
CA ASP A 114 1.11 -9.17 -15.27
C ASP A 114 1.00 -9.61 -13.80
N LEU A 115 -0.07 -9.20 -13.12
CA LEU A 115 -0.31 -9.55 -11.73
C LEU A 115 -1.60 -10.36 -11.64
N GLU A 116 -1.49 -11.58 -11.15
CA GLU A 116 -2.62 -12.45 -10.89
C GLU A 116 -2.81 -12.63 -9.39
N ILE A 117 -4.00 -12.30 -8.88
CA ILE A 117 -4.35 -12.48 -7.46
C ILE A 117 -5.53 -13.43 -7.38
N GLN A 118 -5.27 -14.61 -6.83
CA GLN A 118 -6.27 -15.63 -6.59
C GLN A 118 -6.66 -15.65 -5.11
N VAL A 119 -7.96 -15.63 -4.82
CA VAL A 119 -8.51 -15.77 -3.47
C VAL A 119 -9.26 -17.10 -3.38
N GLY A 120 -8.77 -18.00 -2.54
CA GLY A 120 -9.24 -19.39 -2.47
C GLY A 120 -9.13 -20.09 -3.83
N SER A 121 -10.13 -20.91 -4.18
CA SER A 121 -10.17 -21.64 -5.46
C SER A 121 -11.07 -21.04 -6.53
N SER A 122 -11.83 -19.98 -6.19
CA SER A 122 -12.97 -19.53 -6.99
C SER A 122 -12.83 -18.12 -7.58
N ILE A 123 -11.98 -17.28 -6.99
CA ILE A 123 -11.86 -15.88 -7.36
C ILE A 123 -10.45 -15.65 -7.92
N GLN A 124 -10.37 -15.13 -9.14
CA GLN A 124 -9.12 -14.73 -9.80
C GLN A 124 -9.30 -13.32 -10.33
N ASN A 125 -8.35 -12.45 -9.99
CA ASN A 125 -8.30 -11.08 -10.48
C ASN A 125 -7.00 -10.90 -11.26
N LEU A 126 -7.11 -10.24 -12.41
CA LEU A 126 -6.00 -9.96 -13.31
C LEU A 126 -5.74 -8.46 -13.30
N GLY A 127 -4.46 -8.09 -13.26
CA GLY A 127 -4.03 -6.71 -13.25
C GLY A 127 -2.60 -6.58 -13.74
N VAL A 128 -2.04 -5.39 -13.52
CA VAL A 128 -0.67 -5.04 -13.85
C VAL A 128 -0.01 -4.42 -12.61
N ILE A 129 1.25 -4.75 -12.40
CA ILE A 129 2.12 -4.09 -11.43
C ILE A 129 3.28 -3.43 -12.16
N ASP A 130 3.39 -2.11 -12.01
CA ASP A 130 4.46 -1.30 -12.58
C ASP A 130 5.45 -0.93 -11.47
N ILE A 131 6.69 -1.38 -11.62
CA ILE A 131 7.77 -1.18 -10.65
C ILE A 131 8.86 -0.34 -11.30
N SER A 132 9.25 0.75 -10.64
CA SER A 132 10.36 1.61 -11.05
C SER A 132 11.32 1.82 -9.86
N ASP A 133 12.41 2.57 -10.09
CA ASP A 133 13.30 2.98 -9.00
C ASP A 133 12.64 4.02 -8.05
N GLU A 134 11.51 4.60 -8.45
CA GLU A 134 10.85 5.70 -7.74
C GLU A 134 9.43 5.34 -7.26
N THR A 135 8.78 4.37 -7.89
CA THR A 135 7.36 4.07 -7.66
C THR A 135 7.04 2.58 -7.77
N LEU A 136 6.02 2.16 -7.05
CA LEU A 136 5.25 0.95 -7.34
C LEU A 136 3.80 1.36 -7.57
N HIS A 137 3.18 0.89 -8.66
CA HIS A 137 1.77 1.10 -8.95
C HIS A 137 1.08 -0.22 -9.29
N LEU A 138 -0.15 -0.38 -8.82
CA LEU A 138 -1.03 -1.53 -9.01
C LEU A 138 -2.23 -1.07 -9.81
N ASN A 139 -2.57 -1.80 -10.87
CA ASN A 139 -3.71 -1.49 -11.71
C ASN A 139 -4.55 -2.73 -11.95
N PHE A 140 -5.82 -2.69 -11.54
CA PHE A 140 -6.78 -3.78 -11.68
C PHE A 140 -8.10 -3.26 -12.22
N ASP A 141 -8.71 -4.01 -13.13
CA ASP A 141 -10.07 -3.75 -13.59
C ASP A 141 -11.12 -4.19 -12.55
N GLU A 142 -10.85 -5.28 -11.84
CA GLU A 142 -11.71 -5.87 -10.81
C GLU A 142 -10.89 -6.33 -9.60
N THR A 143 -11.46 -6.16 -8.39
CA THR A 143 -10.84 -6.57 -7.13
C THR A 143 -11.86 -7.37 -6.30
N SER A 144 -12.31 -8.50 -6.84
CA SER A 144 -13.20 -9.41 -6.11
C SER A 144 -12.42 -10.11 -4.99
N GLY A 145 -12.99 -10.13 -3.78
CA GLY A 145 -12.41 -10.81 -2.61
C GLY A 145 -11.28 -10.03 -1.90
N PHE A 146 -10.75 -8.96 -2.48
CA PHE A 146 -9.83 -8.06 -1.81
C PHE A 146 -9.98 -6.60 -2.29
N ASN A 147 -9.57 -5.64 -1.48
CA ASN A 147 -9.47 -4.24 -1.89
C ASN A 147 -8.06 -3.69 -1.69
N PHE A 148 -7.72 -2.65 -2.44
CA PHE A 148 -6.51 -1.87 -2.17
C PHE A 148 -6.84 -0.75 -1.19
N GLU A 149 -6.03 -0.61 -0.14
CA GLU A 149 -6.04 0.60 0.69
C GLU A 149 -5.47 1.78 -0.11
N GLN A 150 -4.44 1.49 -0.90
CA GLN A 150 -3.79 2.37 -1.84
C GLN A 150 -3.24 1.54 -3.00
N ASP A 151 -3.26 2.10 -4.20
CA ASP A 151 -2.79 1.43 -5.41
C ASP A 151 -1.35 1.78 -5.76
N SER A 152 -0.70 2.68 -5.02
CA SER A 152 0.64 3.14 -5.32
C SER A 152 1.41 3.62 -4.10
N ILE A 153 2.74 3.54 -4.20
CA ILE A 153 3.69 4.19 -3.31
C ILE A 153 4.86 4.79 -4.07
N LEU A 154 5.43 5.84 -3.50
CA LEU A 154 6.72 6.44 -3.83
C LEU A 154 7.83 5.79 -3.00
N LYS A 155 9.01 5.62 -3.59
CA LYS A 155 10.18 5.08 -2.88
C LYS A 155 10.72 6.11 -1.90
N ILE A 156 10.92 5.69 -0.65
CA ILE A 156 11.70 6.44 0.33
C ILE A 156 13.16 6.43 -0.13
N GLN A 157 13.68 7.63 -0.42
CA GLN A 157 15.05 7.83 -0.87
C GLN A 157 16.04 7.77 0.30
N ASP A 158 17.29 7.47 -0.04
CA ASP A 158 18.38 7.47 0.93
C ASP A 158 18.58 8.85 1.58
N GLY A 159 18.92 8.82 2.86
CA GLY A 159 19.18 10.02 3.65
C GLY A 159 17.93 10.73 4.15
N ILE A 160 16.75 10.10 4.11
CA ILE A 160 15.51 10.65 4.65
C ILE A 160 15.25 10.09 6.06
N CYS A 161 14.91 10.94 7.01
CA CYS A 161 14.32 10.53 8.28
C CYS A 161 12.97 11.21 8.46
N TRP A 162 11.98 10.46 8.91
CA TRP A 162 10.67 10.96 9.29
C TRP A 162 10.37 10.57 10.72
N GLY A 163 9.47 11.30 11.36
CA GLY A 163 9.08 11.03 12.72
C GLY A 163 8.22 12.11 13.29
N TYR A 164 7.99 12.04 14.59
CA TYR A 164 7.17 13.00 15.31
C TYR A 164 7.58 13.15 16.77
N LEU A 165 7.21 14.30 17.33
CA LEU A 165 7.16 14.55 18.77
C LEU A 165 5.69 14.56 19.20
N ASP A 166 5.36 13.88 20.30
CA ASP A 166 4.01 13.85 20.84
C ASP A 166 3.74 15.09 21.70
N ASN A 167 2.75 15.88 21.31
CA ASN A 167 2.47 17.16 21.96
C ASN A 167 1.67 16.98 23.26
N ARG A 168 1.09 15.81 23.52
CA ARG A 168 0.18 15.59 24.66
C ARG A 168 0.91 15.57 26.01
N PHE A 169 2.20 15.30 26.00
CA PHE A 169 3.03 15.11 27.21
C PHE A 169 3.99 16.27 27.49
N ILE A 170 3.99 17.30 26.66
CA ILE A 170 4.91 18.44 26.72
C ILE A 170 4.18 19.73 26.42
N THR A 171 4.64 20.85 26.98
CA THR A 171 4.02 22.14 26.69
C THR A 171 4.52 22.71 25.37
N GLU A 172 3.71 23.54 24.71
CA GLU A 172 4.05 24.18 23.42
C GLU A 172 5.42 24.91 23.44
N PRO A 173 5.81 25.66 24.49
CA PRO A 173 7.15 26.28 24.53
C PRO A 173 8.29 25.26 24.58
N GLU A 174 8.09 24.11 25.22
CA GLU A 174 9.10 23.05 25.37
C GLU A 174 9.27 22.30 24.05
N LEU A 175 8.15 21.96 23.41
CA LEU A 175 8.08 21.42 22.05
C LEU A 175 8.78 22.34 21.05
N ASN A 176 8.44 23.63 21.05
CA ASN A 176 9.07 24.61 20.17
C ASN A 176 10.58 24.72 20.40
N SER A 177 11.02 24.63 21.66
CA SER A 177 12.45 24.65 22.00
C SER A 177 13.20 23.47 21.38
N VAL A 178 12.67 22.24 21.49
CA VAL A 178 13.34 21.06 20.93
C VAL A 178 13.24 21.03 19.41
N ALA A 179 12.08 21.39 18.84
CA ALA A 179 11.91 21.45 17.39
C ALA A 179 12.89 22.44 16.75
N ASN A 180 13.02 23.64 17.34
CA ASN A 180 14.00 24.63 16.87
C ASN A 180 15.44 24.11 16.99
N GLN A 181 15.79 23.44 18.10
CA GLN A 181 17.12 22.85 18.26
C GLN A 181 17.42 21.80 17.17
N ILE A 182 16.44 20.96 16.84
CA ILE A 182 16.54 19.99 15.74
C ILE A 182 16.76 20.74 14.42
N PHE A 183 15.95 21.75 14.09
CA PHE A 183 16.01 22.45 12.82
C PHE A 183 17.23 23.37 12.64
N GLU A 184 17.81 23.87 13.74
CA GLU A 184 19.09 24.58 13.71
C GLU A 184 20.27 23.63 13.47
N SER A 185 20.13 22.37 13.88
CA SER A 185 21.19 21.36 13.85
C SER A 185 21.15 20.48 12.60
N ILE A 186 19.94 20.19 12.11
CA ILE A 186 19.64 19.23 11.06
C ILE A 186 18.71 19.90 10.06
N ASN A 187 19.10 19.91 8.79
CA ASN A 187 18.29 20.49 7.73
C ASN A 187 16.96 19.74 7.61
N GLN A 188 15.86 20.49 7.48
CA GLN A 188 14.58 19.92 7.07
C GLN A 188 14.59 19.58 5.58
N ILE A 189 13.88 18.51 5.23
CA ILE A 189 13.51 18.27 3.84
C ILE A 189 12.19 19.01 3.60
N THR A 190 12.25 20.05 2.77
CA THR A 190 11.10 20.92 2.50
C THR A 190 10.36 20.58 1.23
N SER A 191 10.83 19.60 0.45
CA SER A 191 10.17 19.15 -0.77
C SER A 191 10.38 17.66 -0.98
N LEU A 192 9.30 16.90 -0.82
CA LEU A 192 9.13 15.58 -1.39
C LEU A 192 7.92 15.63 -2.32
N PRO A 193 7.86 14.80 -3.38
CA PRO A 193 6.62 14.61 -4.12
C PRO A 193 5.47 14.25 -3.18
N GLU A 194 4.31 14.87 -3.36
CA GLU A 194 3.08 14.51 -2.68
C GLU A 194 2.71 13.06 -3.03
N GLY A 195 2.22 12.32 -2.04
CA GLY A 195 1.86 10.91 -2.19
C GLY A 195 2.23 10.05 -1.00
N ASN A 196 1.99 8.76 -1.17
CA ASN A 196 2.18 7.74 -0.15
C ASN A 196 3.58 7.11 -0.26
N TYR A 197 4.28 6.95 0.85
CA TYR A 197 5.62 6.35 0.91
C TYR A 197 5.62 4.97 1.61
N GLY A 198 4.45 4.37 1.78
CA GLY A 198 4.23 3.21 2.64
C GLY A 198 4.22 3.62 4.11
N HIS A 199 5.28 4.24 4.61
CA HIS A 199 5.46 4.53 6.05
C HIS A 199 4.88 5.88 6.51
N PHE A 200 4.68 6.79 5.58
CA PHE A 200 4.10 8.11 5.79
C PHE A 200 3.47 8.62 4.50
N VAL A 201 2.68 9.69 4.61
CA VAL A 201 2.06 10.38 3.48
C VAL A 201 2.49 11.84 3.49
N ILE A 202 2.84 12.35 2.31
CA ILE A 202 3.00 13.78 2.07
C ILE A 202 1.72 14.25 1.38
N GLY A 203 0.87 14.96 2.12
CA GLY A 203 -0.34 15.56 1.59
C GLY A 203 -0.10 16.95 1.00
N ASP A 204 -1.21 17.60 0.62
CA ASP A 204 -1.22 18.97 0.11
C ASP A 204 -0.38 19.91 0.98
N PHE A 205 0.34 20.83 0.34
CA PHE A 205 1.19 21.83 1.01
C PHE A 205 2.35 21.22 1.82
N ASN A 206 2.82 20.01 1.47
CA ASN A 206 3.88 19.27 2.15
C ASN A 206 3.56 18.94 3.61
N VAL A 207 2.29 18.71 3.94
CA VAL A 207 1.90 18.23 5.26
C VAL A 207 2.30 16.76 5.40
N LEU A 208 3.20 16.46 6.34
CA LEU A 208 3.63 15.11 6.66
C LEU A 208 2.63 14.46 7.63
N HIS A 209 2.10 13.29 7.25
CA HIS A 209 1.34 12.41 8.12
C HIS A 209 2.09 11.08 8.30
N VAL A 210 2.56 10.80 9.51
CA VAL A 210 3.27 9.55 9.84
C VAL A 210 2.25 8.50 10.26
N TYR A 211 2.27 7.32 9.63
CA TYR A 211 1.34 6.26 10.02
C TYR A 211 1.59 5.77 11.45
N GLY A 212 0.50 5.55 12.19
CA GLY A 212 0.56 5.14 13.60
C GLY A 212 0.78 6.28 14.59
N ALA A 213 1.06 7.50 14.13
CA ALA A 213 1.11 8.66 14.99
C ALA A 213 -0.30 9.08 15.44
N ASP A 214 -0.41 9.60 16.66
CA ASP A 214 -1.65 10.22 17.15
C ASP A 214 -1.94 11.57 16.46
N ASP A 215 -3.16 12.07 16.57
CA ASP A 215 -3.59 13.33 15.92
C ASP A 215 -2.87 14.59 16.47
N ASP A 216 -2.28 14.52 17.67
CA ASP A 216 -1.65 15.66 18.34
C ASP A 216 -0.13 15.49 18.44
N VAL A 217 0.50 15.55 17.27
CA VAL A 217 1.95 15.40 17.11
C VAL A 217 2.55 16.51 16.24
N THR A 218 3.84 16.75 16.43
CA THR A 218 4.64 17.58 15.53
C THR A 218 5.50 16.67 14.66
N SER A 219 5.02 16.40 13.45
CA SER A 219 5.75 15.59 12.47
C SER A 219 6.90 16.35 11.84
N MET A 220 7.99 15.64 11.53
CA MET A 220 9.20 16.21 10.97
C MET A 220 9.78 15.33 9.88
N LEU A 221 10.33 15.98 8.85
CA LEU A 221 11.09 15.34 7.79
C LEU A 221 12.49 15.94 7.74
N LEU A 222 13.51 15.11 7.97
CA LEU A 222 14.88 15.54 8.25
C LEU A 222 15.85 14.94 7.22
N ASP A 223 16.81 15.75 6.79
CA ASP A 223 17.89 15.35 5.90
C ASP A 223 19.04 14.73 6.71
N MET A 224 19.30 13.46 6.46
CA MET A 224 20.30 12.65 7.13
C MET A 224 21.47 12.25 6.22
N ARG A 225 21.62 12.90 5.06
CA ARG A 225 22.74 12.63 4.14
C ARG A 225 24.10 13.03 4.74
N LYS A 226 24.12 13.86 5.79
CA LYS A 226 25.33 14.09 6.59
C LYS A 226 25.46 12.98 7.62
N GLU A 227 26.62 12.30 7.61
CA GLU A 227 26.89 11.08 8.38
C GLU A 227 26.57 11.21 9.89
N ASP A 228 26.83 12.37 10.48
CA ASP A 228 26.63 12.60 11.92
C ASP A 228 25.20 13.00 12.32
N ASN A 229 24.31 13.33 11.36
CA ASN A 229 22.99 13.86 11.68
C ASN A 229 22.14 12.88 12.51
N TRP A 230 22.29 11.58 12.28
CA TRP A 230 21.57 10.56 13.05
C TRP A 230 22.01 10.52 14.52
N GLN A 231 23.32 10.64 14.78
CA GLN A 231 23.84 10.70 16.15
C GLN A 231 23.48 12.02 16.82
N LEU A 232 23.50 13.12 16.07
CA LEU A 232 23.08 14.42 16.54
C LEU A 232 21.59 14.42 16.96
N LEU A 233 20.71 13.83 16.15
CA LEU A 233 19.30 13.66 16.50
C LEU A 233 19.15 12.85 17.80
N LYS A 234 19.86 11.73 17.93
CA LYS A 234 19.87 10.92 19.17
C LYS A 234 20.29 11.74 20.38
N SER A 235 21.34 12.55 20.26
CA SER A 235 21.83 13.39 21.36
C SER A 235 20.80 14.45 21.77
N ILE A 236 20.20 15.15 20.79
CA ILE A 236 19.16 16.16 21.06
C ILE A 236 17.96 15.52 21.75
N LEU A 237 17.48 14.36 21.25
CA LEU A 237 16.36 13.64 21.82
C LEU A 237 16.66 13.07 23.22
N ALA A 238 17.89 12.61 23.47
CA ALA A 238 18.30 12.15 24.80
C ALA A 238 18.33 13.29 25.83
N GLU A 239 18.84 14.47 25.45
CA GLU A 239 18.78 15.67 26.29
C GLU A 239 17.34 16.11 26.55
N PHE A 240 16.49 16.02 25.53
CA PHE A 240 15.07 16.30 25.61
C PHE A 240 14.38 15.38 26.62
N THR A 241 14.56 14.07 26.54
CA THR A 241 14.00 13.09 27.51
C THR A 241 14.56 13.28 28.91
N MET A 242 15.84 13.61 29.06
CA MET A 242 16.43 13.92 30.37
C MET A 242 15.75 15.12 31.04
N LYS A 243 15.39 16.14 30.23
CA LYS A 243 14.74 17.35 30.72
C LYS A 243 13.23 17.17 30.92
N TYR A 244 12.60 16.36 30.08
CA TYR A 244 11.17 16.09 30.06
C TYR A 244 10.93 14.57 30.02
N PRO A 245 10.93 13.89 31.19
CA PRO A 245 10.87 12.43 31.25
C PRO A 245 9.62 11.80 30.63
N ASP A 246 8.53 12.55 30.55
CA ASP A 246 7.25 12.10 29.99
C ASP A 246 7.16 12.30 28.46
N ALA A 247 8.13 12.97 27.85
CA ALA A 247 8.11 13.25 26.43
C ALA A 247 8.13 11.97 25.59
N LYS A 248 7.25 11.91 24.59
CA LYS A 248 7.16 10.79 23.65
C LYS A 248 7.54 11.22 22.25
N TYR A 249 8.24 10.36 21.54
CA TYR A 249 8.64 10.61 20.16
C TYR A 249 8.97 9.30 19.46
N GLU A 250 8.91 9.34 18.13
CA GLU A 250 9.39 8.27 17.27
C GLU A 250 9.99 8.86 16.00
N PHE A 251 11.18 8.40 15.63
CA PHE A 251 11.85 8.75 14.39
C PHE A 251 12.39 7.50 13.72
N THR A 252 12.10 7.37 12.43
CA THR A 252 12.58 6.28 11.57
C THR A 252 13.46 6.84 10.47
N ARG A 253 14.55 6.12 10.19
CA ARG A 253 15.53 6.41 9.15
C ARG A 253 15.22 5.60 7.89
N TRP A 254 15.65 6.07 6.72
CA TRP A 254 15.45 5.40 5.42
C TRP A 254 15.90 3.93 5.35
N ASP A 255 16.76 3.49 6.27
CA ASP A 255 17.25 2.11 6.41
C ASP A 255 16.62 1.36 7.59
N GLY A 256 15.48 1.84 8.09
CA GLY A 256 14.68 1.19 9.13
C GLY A 256 15.23 1.35 10.55
N LEU A 257 16.34 2.08 10.77
CA LEU A 257 16.77 2.38 12.12
C LEU A 257 15.77 3.33 12.80
N GLN A 258 15.42 3.00 14.05
CA GLN A 258 14.44 3.77 14.83
C GLN A 258 15.05 4.36 16.10
N ILE A 259 14.49 5.49 16.54
CA ILE A 259 14.69 6.09 17.87
C ILE A 259 13.31 6.40 18.41
N TRP A 260 12.97 5.89 19.59
CA TRP A 260 11.68 6.12 20.22
C TRP A 260 11.82 6.20 21.74
N ASN A 261 10.86 6.85 22.39
CA ASN A 261 10.72 6.93 23.85
C ASN A 261 9.26 7.04 24.25
#